data_AF-A0A8B7DPH7-F1
#
_entry.id   AF-A0A8B7DPH7-F1
#
_cell.length_a   1.000
_cell.length_b   1.000
_cell.length_c   1.000
_cell.angle_alpha   90.00
_cell.angle_beta   90.00
_cell.angle_gamma   90.00
#
_symmetry.space_group_name_H-M   'P 1'
#
loop_
_entity.id
_entity.type
_entity.pdbx_description
1 polymer ?
#
loop_
_entity_poly.entity_id
_entity_poly.type
_entity_poly.pdbx_seq_one_letter_code
_entity_poly.pdbx_strand_id
1 'polypeptide(L)'
;MTKNSNETYSVTENENNKELLDNLRVEITTNLDIHRQFIFSYLISKKVLDEEDCEQIMNSGVTRQQKVCCFIDIIRRKGSSGIKHFIDALEYENPALYKAFTGKNATKFIAPLIPSGRAWDCISGLSAKEYVDSDRAILSSQLEQRIKDYHCMVIQLNRSIEEKNIVEKNLMTAQLKIDDLQKNIEKLKVHYQNNPKSVETKNVLLSKLQQEEIHCKFYDKLARHDSMTIALQSKLVELLDEISKKNDECIHLKEDNKKIKKMADEIKLKFSVHRK
;
A
#
# COMPACT_ATOMS: atom_id res chain seq x y z
N MET A 1 -65.41 28.15 -24.87
CA MET A 1 -64.58 27.46 -25.88
C MET A 1 -63.14 27.47 -25.38
N THR A 2 -62.80 26.51 -24.54
CA THR A 2 -61.48 26.33 -23.94
C THR A 2 -60.67 25.39 -24.83
N LYS A 3 -59.70 25.95 -25.57
CA LYS A 3 -58.65 25.18 -26.25
C LYS A 3 -57.33 25.35 -25.49
N ASN A 4 -56.66 24.21 -25.32
CA ASN A 4 -55.21 23.99 -25.28
C ASN A 4 -54.42 24.55 -24.10
N SER A 5 -54.39 23.77 -23.01
CA SER A 5 -53.35 23.80 -21.98
C SER A 5 -52.60 22.46 -21.80
N ASN A 6 -52.96 21.42 -22.57
CA ASN A 6 -52.33 20.09 -22.50
C ASN A 6 -51.27 19.83 -23.58
N GLU A 7 -51.05 20.75 -24.52
CA GLU A 7 -50.06 20.59 -25.60
C GLU A 7 -48.66 21.11 -25.22
N THR A 8 -48.53 21.95 -24.20
CA THR A 8 -47.26 22.63 -23.89
C THR A 8 -46.33 21.82 -22.97
N TYR A 9 -46.87 20.87 -22.20
CA TYR A 9 -46.08 20.06 -21.26
C TYR A 9 -45.40 18.84 -21.88
N SER A 10 -45.83 18.38 -23.07
CA SER A 10 -45.22 17.24 -23.74
C SER A 10 -44.06 17.63 -24.66
N VAL A 11 -43.99 18.88 -25.11
CA VAL A 11 -43.00 19.31 -26.11
C VAL A 11 -41.59 19.47 -25.51
N THR A 12 -41.47 19.89 -24.25
CA THR A 12 -40.18 20.16 -23.60
C THR A 12 -39.41 18.89 -23.19
N GLU A 13 -40.08 17.82 -22.74
CA GLU A 13 -39.44 16.51 -22.54
C GLU A 13 -38.99 15.89 -23.87
N ASN A 14 -39.70 16.17 -24.97
CA ASN A 14 -39.43 15.58 -26.27
C ASN A 14 -38.18 16.18 -26.95
N GLU A 15 -37.91 17.47 -26.78
CA GLU A 15 -36.70 18.13 -27.29
C GLU A 15 -35.46 17.68 -26.48
N ASN A 16 -35.55 17.68 -25.15
CA ASN A 16 -34.46 17.24 -24.27
C ASN A 16 -34.03 15.78 -24.53
N ASN A 17 -34.99 14.89 -24.78
CA ASN A 17 -34.69 13.47 -25.06
C ASN A 17 -34.00 13.27 -26.42
N LYS A 18 -34.27 14.12 -27.41
CA LYS A 18 -33.57 14.09 -28.71
C LYS A 18 -32.14 14.62 -28.60
N GLU A 19 -31.94 15.70 -27.87
CA GLU A 19 -30.60 16.25 -27.62
C GLU A 19 -29.71 15.28 -26.81
N LEU A 20 -30.28 14.58 -25.82
CA LEU A 20 -29.56 13.55 -25.06
C LEU A 20 -29.14 12.35 -25.93
N LEU A 21 -30.00 11.94 -26.86
CA LEU A 21 -29.70 10.87 -27.82
C LEU A 21 -28.56 11.27 -28.77
N ASP A 22 -28.52 12.54 -29.19
CA ASP A 22 -27.45 13.08 -30.03
C ASP A 22 -26.12 13.20 -29.27
N ASN A 23 -26.16 13.63 -28.00
CA ASN A 23 -24.98 13.73 -27.14
C ASN A 23 -24.36 12.37 -26.80
N LEU A 24 -25.18 11.33 -26.63
CA LEU A 24 -24.75 9.96 -26.30
C LEU A 24 -24.57 9.07 -27.54
N ARG A 25 -24.81 9.61 -28.75
CA ARG A 25 -24.74 8.86 -30.02
C ARG A 25 -23.42 8.14 -30.23
N VAL A 26 -22.31 8.76 -29.85
CA VAL A 26 -20.97 8.19 -29.99
C VAL A 26 -20.78 7.03 -29.01
N GLU A 27 -21.19 7.21 -27.75
CA GLU A 27 -21.05 6.21 -26.68
C GLU A 27 -21.97 5.00 -26.90
N ILE A 28 -23.18 5.24 -27.42
CA ILE A 28 -24.12 4.19 -27.81
C ILE A 28 -23.57 3.42 -29.02
N THR A 29 -23.05 4.10 -30.05
CA THR A 29 -22.45 3.44 -31.22
C THR A 29 -21.25 2.55 -30.88
N THR A 30 -20.48 2.91 -29.84
CA THR A 30 -19.34 2.11 -29.39
C THR A 30 -19.74 0.92 -28.51
N ASN A 31 -20.73 1.11 -27.64
CA ASN A 31 -21.05 0.18 -26.56
C ASN A 31 -22.33 -0.64 -26.78
N LEU A 32 -23.14 -0.31 -27.79
CA LEU A 32 -24.35 -1.05 -28.13
C LEU A 32 -24.03 -2.18 -29.11
N ASP A 33 -24.43 -3.40 -28.74
CA ASP A 33 -24.31 -4.55 -29.62
C ASP A 33 -25.66 -4.87 -30.27
N ILE A 34 -25.81 -4.48 -31.53
CA ILE A 34 -27.03 -4.65 -32.33
C ILE A 34 -27.32 -6.12 -32.62
N HIS A 35 -26.31 -6.98 -32.56
CA HIS A 35 -26.48 -8.40 -32.79
C HIS A 35 -27.33 -9.08 -31.70
N ARG A 36 -27.58 -8.40 -30.57
CA ARG A 36 -28.54 -8.86 -29.58
C ARG A 36 -29.97 -8.52 -30.02
N GLN A 37 -30.64 -9.56 -30.49
CA GLN A 37 -32.00 -9.54 -31.05
C GLN A 37 -33.08 -9.04 -30.07
N PHE A 38 -32.76 -8.92 -28.77
CA PHE A 38 -33.73 -8.48 -27.76
C PHE A 38 -34.22 -7.05 -27.97
N ILE A 39 -33.33 -6.09 -28.30
CA ILE A 39 -33.73 -4.68 -28.48
C ILE A 39 -34.71 -4.55 -29.65
N PHE A 40 -34.43 -5.21 -30.77
CA PHE A 40 -35.34 -5.21 -31.92
C PHE A 40 -36.67 -5.85 -31.58
N SER A 41 -36.65 -7.03 -30.99
CA SER A 41 -37.87 -7.75 -30.63
C SER A 41 -38.72 -6.99 -29.61
N TYR A 42 -38.08 -6.28 -28.67
CA TYR A 42 -38.77 -5.40 -27.74
C TYR A 42 -39.42 -4.21 -28.45
N LEU A 43 -38.69 -3.52 -29.33
CA LEU A 43 -39.21 -2.35 -30.05
C LEU A 43 -40.29 -2.72 -31.08
N ILE A 44 -40.20 -3.87 -31.73
CA ILE A 44 -41.25 -4.43 -32.59
C ILE A 44 -42.49 -4.78 -31.75
N SER A 45 -42.32 -5.40 -30.57
CA SER A 45 -43.45 -5.72 -29.68
C SER A 45 -44.20 -4.47 -29.19
N LYS A 46 -43.49 -3.33 -29.10
CA LYS A 46 -44.03 -2.02 -28.73
C LYS A 46 -44.53 -1.22 -29.94
N LYS A 47 -44.52 -1.79 -31.16
CA LYS A 47 -44.91 -1.16 -32.43
C LYS A 47 -44.15 0.14 -32.71
N VAL A 48 -42.90 0.23 -32.26
CA VAL A 48 -42.02 1.37 -32.50
C VAL A 48 -41.24 1.18 -33.79
N LEU A 49 -40.87 -0.07 -34.10
CA LEU A 49 -40.19 -0.45 -35.33
C LEU A 49 -41.10 -1.33 -36.16
N ASP A 50 -41.14 -1.05 -37.46
CA ASP A 50 -41.81 -1.87 -38.46
C ASP A 50 -40.80 -2.81 -39.14
N GLU A 51 -41.29 -3.83 -39.83
CA GLU A 51 -40.47 -4.84 -40.50
C GLU A 51 -39.53 -4.23 -41.56
N GLU A 52 -40.01 -3.22 -42.28
CA GLU A 52 -39.22 -2.45 -43.25
C GLU A 52 -38.09 -1.66 -42.60
N ASP A 53 -38.30 -1.13 -41.39
CA ASP A 53 -37.26 -0.40 -40.65
C ASP A 53 -36.15 -1.37 -40.21
N CYS A 54 -36.51 -2.57 -39.76
CA CYS A 54 -35.56 -3.61 -39.38
C CYS A 54 -34.72 -4.07 -40.57
N GLU A 55 -35.33 -4.28 -41.74
CA GLU A 55 -34.62 -4.60 -42.97
C GLU A 55 -33.70 -3.45 -43.40
N GLN A 56 -34.16 -2.20 -43.30
CA GLN A 56 -33.34 -1.02 -43.58
C GLN A 56 -32.08 -0.98 -42.69
N ILE A 57 -32.22 -1.28 -41.40
CA ILE A 57 -31.09 -1.29 -40.44
C ILE A 57 -30.10 -2.41 -40.78
N MET A 58 -30.61 -3.59 -41.11
CA MET A 58 -29.78 -4.75 -41.45
C MET A 58 -29.00 -4.54 -42.76
N ASN A 59 -29.59 -3.81 -43.71
CA ASN A 59 -29.02 -3.52 -45.03
C ASN A 59 -28.23 -2.20 -45.10
N SER A 60 -28.25 -1.38 -44.04
CA SER A 60 -27.65 -0.03 -44.03
C SER A 60 -26.12 0.02 -44.04
N GLY A 61 -25.42 -1.06 -43.69
CA GLY A 61 -23.96 -1.07 -43.65
C GLY A 61 -23.34 -2.42 -43.31
N VAL A 62 -22.05 -2.58 -43.63
CA VAL A 62 -21.29 -3.83 -43.39
C VAL A 62 -20.79 -3.89 -41.95
N THR A 63 -20.50 -2.74 -41.33
CA THR A 63 -19.95 -2.68 -39.98
C THR A 63 -21.04 -2.47 -38.93
N ARG A 64 -20.84 -3.05 -37.73
CA ARG A 64 -21.74 -2.90 -36.58
C ARG A 64 -22.07 -1.44 -36.30
N GLN A 65 -21.07 -0.55 -36.33
CA GLN A 65 -21.23 0.87 -36.04
C GLN A 65 -22.15 1.59 -37.03
N GLN A 66 -22.08 1.27 -38.33
CA GLN A 66 -22.96 1.85 -39.35
C GLN A 66 -24.41 1.45 -39.12
N LYS A 67 -24.63 0.17 -38.77
CA LYS A 67 -25.95 -0.32 -38.40
C LYS A 67 -26.48 0.37 -37.13
N VAL A 68 -25.62 0.70 -36.14
CA VAL A 68 -26.06 1.36 -34.89
C VAL A 68 -26.48 2.78 -35.23
N CYS A 69 -25.68 3.48 -36.03
CA CYS A 69 -25.99 4.83 -36.47
C CYS A 69 -27.35 4.89 -37.20
N CYS A 70 -27.60 3.97 -38.13
CA CYS A 70 -28.88 3.90 -38.85
C CYS A 70 -30.04 3.60 -37.91
N PHE A 71 -29.86 2.69 -36.95
CA PHE A 71 -30.84 2.36 -35.92
C PHE A 71 -31.20 3.56 -35.03
N ILE A 72 -30.19 4.32 -34.57
CA ILE A 72 -30.40 5.54 -33.79
C ILE A 72 -31.16 6.58 -34.62
N ASP A 73 -30.82 6.74 -35.91
CA ASP A 73 -31.50 7.67 -36.82
C ASP A 73 -32.97 7.29 -37.06
N ILE A 74 -33.29 5.99 -37.10
CA ILE A 74 -34.67 5.50 -37.19
C ILE A 74 -35.44 5.75 -35.91
N ILE A 75 -34.86 5.47 -34.75
CA ILE A 75 -35.49 5.78 -33.45
C ILE A 75 -35.77 7.28 -33.33
N ARG A 76 -34.83 8.12 -33.79
CA ARG A 76 -35.00 9.58 -33.83
C ARG A 76 -36.17 9.99 -34.73
N ARG A 77 -36.33 9.35 -35.90
CA ARG A 77 -37.45 9.59 -36.83
C ARG A 77 -38.80 9.17 -36.25
N LYS A 78 -38.86 8.11 -35.44
CA LYS A 78 -40.09 7.62 -34.78
C LYS A 78 -40.54 8.49 -33.58
N GLY A 79 -39.74 9.47 -33.17
CA GLY A 79 -40.12 10.48 -32.17
C GLY A 79 -40.03 10.01 -30.71
N SER A 80 -40.68 10.73 -29.81
CA SER A 80 -40.49 10.59 -28.35
C SER A 80 -40.95 9.25 -27.78
N SER A 81 -41.96 8.63 -28.39
CA SER A 81 -42.36 7.27 -28.03
C SER A 81 -41.23 6.26 -28.31
N GLY A 82 -40.52 6.43 -29.43
CA GLY A 82 -39.41 5.53 -29.78
C GLY A 82 -38.23 5.69 -28.84
N ILE A 83 -37.87 6.93 -28.47
CA ILE A 83 -36.78 7.20 -27.55
C ILE A 83 -37.08 6.65 -26.15
N LYS A 84 -38.31 6.81 -25.64
CA LYS A 84 -38.71 6.29 -24.33
C LYS A 84 -38.60 4.77 -24.26
N HIS A 85 -39.13 4.06 -25.25
CA HIS A 85 -39.05 2.60 -25.29
C HIS A 85 -37.62 2.10 -25.57
N PHE A 86 -36.81 2.88 -26.29
CA PHE A 86 -35.40 2.59 -26.46
C PHE A 86 -34.62 2.69 -25.15
N ILE A 87 -34.88 3.71 -24.32
CA ILE A 87 -34.27 3.84 -22.99
C ILE A 87 -34.70 2.66 -22.10
N ASP A 88 -35.97 2.27 -22.13
CA ASP A 88 -36.45 1.09 -21.41
C ASP A 88 -35.73 -0.20 -21.87
N ALA A 89 -35.41 -0.32 -23.17
CA ALA A 89 -34.65 -1.44 -23.71
C ALA A 89 -33.15 -1.38 -23.31
N LEU A 90 -32.56 -0.18 -23.24
CA LEU A 90 -31.19 0.04 -22.78
C LEU A 90 -31.01 -0.35 -21.30
N GLU A 91 -32.05 -0.19 -20.47
CA GLU A 91 -32.04 -0.64 -19.07
C GLU A 91 -31.67 -2.12 -18.94
N TYR A 92 -32.05 -2.94 -19.94
CA TYR A 92 -31.83 -4.38 -19.96
C TYR A 92 -30.51 -4.77 -20.64
N GLU A 93 -30.22 -4.22 -21.82
CA GLU A 93 -29.04 -4.65 -22.58
C GLU A 93 -27.72 -4.07 -22.06
N ASN A 94 -27.75 -2.84 -21.56
CA ASN A 94 -26.55 -2.20 -21.06
C ASN A 94 -26.87 -1.26 -19.89
N PRO A 95 -26.90 -1.79 -18.65
CA PRO A 95 -27.22 -1.01 -17.47
C PRO A 95 -26.22 0.14 -17.21
N ALA A 96 -25.00 0.07 -17.78
CA ALA A 96 -24.03 1.16 -17.72
C ALA A 96 -24.44 2.34 -18.63
N LEU A 97 -24.91 2.05 -19.85
CA LEU A 97 -25.44 3.09 -20.76
C LEU A 97 -26.76 3.67 -20.26
N TYR A 98 -27.64 2.85 -19.65
CA TYR A 98 -28.87 3.36 -19.05
C TYR A 98 -28.61 4.36 -17.92
N LYS A 99 -27.60 4.07 -17.08
CA LYS A 99 -27.17 4.98 -16.01
C LYS A 99 -26.58 6.27 -16.57
N ALA A 100 -25.85 6.20 -17.68
CA ALA A 100 -25.35 7.39 -18.38
C ALA A 100 -26.49 8.24 -18.98
N PHE A 101 -27.54 7.59 -19.51
CA PHE A 101 -28.67 8.26 -20.14
C PHE A 101 -29.67 8.87 -19.13
N THR A 102 -29.94 8.19 -18.02
CA THR A 102 -31.02 8.56 -17.08
C THR A 102 -30.55 9.00 -15.69
N GLY A 103 -29.26 8.79 -15.36
CA GLY A 103 -28.71 9.05 -14.02
C GLY A 103 -29.25 8.10 -12.94
N LYS A 104 -30.10 7.12 -13.28
CA LYS A 104 -30.74 6.18 -12.37
C LYS A 104 -30.17 4.77 -12.55
N ASN A 105 -30.20 3.98 -11.48
CA ASN A 105 -29.79 2.58 -11.54
C ASN A 105 -30.88 1.74 -12.21
N ALA A 106 -30.49 0.90 -13.18
CA ALA A 106 -31.39 -0.07 -13.81
C ALA A 106 -32.01 -0.98 -12.73
N THR A 107 -33.33 -0.97 -12.61
CA THR A 107 -34.06 -1.68 -11.55
C THR A 107 -35.06 -2.71 -12.12
N LYS A 108 -35.38 -2.65 -13.43
CA LYS A 108 -36.41 -3.50 -14.04
C LYS A 108 -35.82 -4.64 -14.86
N PHE A 109 -35.97 -5.85 -14.33
CA PHE A 109 -35.85 -7.10 -15.08
C PHE A 109 -37.24 -7.50 -15.60
N ILE A 110 -37.49 -7.33 -16.90
CA ILE A 110 -38.65 -7.95 -17.56
C ILE A 110 -38.10 -9.11 -18.38
N ALA A 111 -38.56 -10.33 -18.09
CA ALA A 111 -38.20 -11.51 -18.87
C ALA A 111 -38.50 -11.29 -20.35
N PRO A 112 -37.69 -11.82 -21.28
CA PRO A 112 -37.95 -11.70 -22.70
C PRO A 112 -39.33 -12.26 -23.04
N LEU A 113 -40.28 -11.36 -23.30
CA LEU A 113 -41.50 -11.68 -24.00
C LEU A 113 -41.09 -12.02 -25.42
N ILE A 114 -40.96 -13.31 -25.71
CA ILE A 114 -40.83 -13.85 -27.06
C ILE A 114 -42.06 -13.38 -27.84
N PRO A 115 -41.93 -12.47 -28.83
CA PRO A 115 -43.03 -12.14 -29.73
C PRO A 115 -43.40 -13.42 -30.49
N SER A 116 -44.61 -13.92 -30.27
CA SER A 116 -45.12 -15.08 -30.99
C SER A 116 -45.31 -14.74 -32.48
N GLY A 117 -44.56 -15.45 -33.33
CA GLY A 117 -44.92 -15.73 -34.72
C GLY A 117 -44.63 -14.62 -35.74
N ARG A 118 -43.84 -14.97 -36.76
CA ARG A 118 -43.56 -14.28 -38.03
C ARG A 118 -42.57 -13.11 -38.05
N ALA A 119 -42.49 -12.27 -37.02
CA ALA A 119 -41.51 -11.16 -37.03
C ALA A 119 -40.02 -11.63 -36.98
N TRP A 120 -39.79 -12.88 -36.59
CA TRP A 120 -38.45 -13.46 -36.42
C TRP A 120 -37.89 -14.14 -37.66
N ASP A 121 -38.75 -14.58 -38.58
CA ASP A 121 -38.35 -15.32 -39.78
C ASP A 121 -37.58 -14.42 -40.77
N CYS A 122 -37.72 -13.10 -40.64
CA CYS A 122 -37.19 -12.12 -41.60
C CYS A 122 -35.79 -11.60 -41.23
N ILE A 123 -35.28 -11.86 -40.03
CA ILE A 123 -34.03 -11.25 -39.54
C ILE A 123 -32.80 -12.15 -39.75
N SER A 124 -32.95 -13.48 -39.80
CA SER A 124 -31.81 -14.41 -39.74
C SER A 124 -31.74 -15.45 -40.86
N GLY A 125 -32.80 -15.64 -41.66
CA GLY A 125 -32.82 -16.63 -42.75
C GLY A 125 -32.67 -18.09 -42.28
N LEU A 126 -32.74 -18.35 -40.96
CA LEU A 126 -32.67 -19.67 -40.35
C LEU A 126 -34.08 -20.16 -40.00
N SER A 127 -34.32 -21.46 -40.07
CA SER A 127 -35.61 -22.01 -39.65
C SER A 127 -35.79 -21.81 -38.14
N ALA A 128 -37.03 -21.54 -37.70
CA ALA A 128 -37.36 -21.33 -36.28
C ALA A 128 -36.86 -22.46 -35.35
N LYS A 129 -36.64 -23.67 -35.88
CA LYS A 129 -36.15 -24.82 -35.12
C LYS A 129 -34.63 -24.76 -34.86
N GLU A 130 -33.84 -24.44 -35.87
CA GLU A 130 -32.37 -24.34 -35.75
C GLU A 130 -31.95 -23.19 -34.82
N TYR A 131 -32.76 -22.13 -34.77
CA TYR A 131 -32.53 -20.99 -33.89
C TYR A 131 -32.83 -21.31 -32.42
N VAL A 132 -33.97 -21.96 -32.15
CA VAL A 132 -34.35 -22.39 -30.78
C VAL A 132 -33.32 -23.36 -30.21
N ASP A 133 -32.76 -24.26 -31.02
CA ASP A 133 -31.71 -25.19 -30.58
C ASP A 133 -30.38 -24.47 -30.30
N SER A 134 -30.02 -23.43 -31.07
CA SER A 134 -28.83 -22.60 -30.85
C SER A 134 -28.95 -21.76 -29.56
N ASP A 135 -30.06 -21.05 -29.38
CA ASP A 135 -30.30 -20.24 -28.19
C ASP A 135 -30.42 -21.12 -26.93
N ARG A 136 -31.04 -22.30 -27.03
CA ARG A 136 -31.09 -23.26 -25.93
C ARG A 136 -29.69 -23.74 -25.54
N ALA A 137 -28.82 -24.01 -26.50
CA ALA A 137 -27.44 -24.41 -26.23
C ALA A 137 -26.63 -23.27 -25.58
N ILE A 138 -26.80 -22.03 -26.06
CA ILE A 138 -26.14 -20.84 -25.49
C ILE A 138 -26.61 -20.61 -24.05
N LEU A 139 -27.93 -20.62 -23.81
CA LEU A 139 -28.47 -20.45 -22.46
C LEU A 139 -28.04 -21.59 -21.53
N SER A 140 -28.04 -22.85 -22.00
CA SER A 140 -27.56 -23.98 -21.20
C SER A 140 -26.09 -23.82 -20.81
N SER A 141 -25.23 -23.44 -21.76
CA SER A 141 -23.82 -23.19 -21.49
C SER A 141 -23.60 -22.05 -20.50
N GLN A 142 -24.37 -20.96 -20.62
CA GLN A 142 -24.30 -19.85 -19.66
C GLN A 142 -24.78 -20.25 -18.27
N LEU A 143 -25.86 -21.04 -18.17
CA LEU A 143 -26.34 -21.56 -16.88
C LEU A 143 -25.30 -22.47 -16.24
N GLU A 144 -24.70 -23.38 -17.00
CA GLU A 144 -23.61 -24.25 -16.53
C GLU A 144 -22.41 -23.43 -16.05
N GLN A 145 -22.03 -22.38 -16.79
CA GLN A 145 -20.95 -21.49 -16.38
C GLN A 145 -21.28 -20.75 -15.09
N ARG A 146 -22.50 -20.23 -14.95
CA ARG A 146 -22.96 -19.57 -13.72
C ARG A 146 -22.97 -20.52 -12.53
N ILE A 147 -23.42 -21.77 -12.72
CA ILE A 147 -23.39 -22.79 -11.68
C ILE A 147 -21.94 -23.05 -11.24
N LYS A 148 -21.00 -23.17 -12.19
CA LYS A 148 -19.57 -23.32 -11.87
C LYS A 148 -19.03 -22.11 -11.10
N ASP A 149 -19.34 -20.89 -11.51
CA ASP A 149 -18.91 -19.67 -10.84
C ASP A 149 -19.42 -19.64 -9.39
N TYR A 150 -20.71 -19.92 -9.17
CA TYR A 150 -21.29 -20.01 -7.83
C TYR A 150 -20.67 -21.13 -7.01
N HIS A 151 -20.41 -22.29 -7.61
CA HIS A 151 -19.77 -23.41 -6.93
C HIS A 151 -18.34 -23.04 -6.46
N CYS A 152 -17.54 -22.42 -7.34
CA CYS A 152 -16.22 -21.89 -6.99
C CYS A 152 -16.31 -20.87 -5.84
N MET A 153 -17.28 -19.96 -5.89
CA MET A 153 -17.49 -18.96 -4.84
C MET A 153 -17.86 -19.61 -3.50
N VAL A 154 -18.70 -20.64 -3.49
CA VAL A 154 -19.05 -21.41 -2.29
C VAL A 154 -17.83 -22.10 -1.69
N ILE A 155 -16.98 -22.73 -2.52
CA ILE A 155 -15.74 -23.36 -2.06
C ILE A 155 -14.82 -22.34 -1.39
N GLN A 156 -14.66 -21.15 -2.00
CA GLN A 156 -13.85 -20.07 -1.43
C GLN A 156 -14.40 -19.58 -0.09
N LEU A 157 -15.72 -19.37 0.01
CA LEU A 157 -16.36 -18.96 1.25
C LEU A 157 -16.18 -20.00 2.36
N ASN A 158 -16.33 -21.30 2.05
CA ASN A 158 -16.10 -22.37 3.02
C ASN A 158 -14.64 -22.37 3.51
N ARG A 159 -13.67 -22.20 2.62
CA ARG A 159 -12.26 -22.09 3.00
C ARG A 159 -12.00 -20.88 3.92
N SER A 160 -12.59 -19.72 3.62
CA SER A 160 -12.46 -18.54 4.49
C SER A 160 -13.10 -18.76 5.86
N ILE A 161 -14.20 -19.51 5.94
CA ILE A 161 -14.82 -19.91 7.22
C ILE A 161 -13.88 -20.82 8.01
N GLU A 162 -13.25 -21.81 7.37
CA GLU A 162 -12.28 -22.70 8.02
C GLU A 162 -11.06 -21.93 8.54
N GLU A 163 -10.49 -21.04 7.72
CA GLU A 163 -9.37 -20.17 8.12
C GLU A 163 -9.76 -19.30 9.33
N LYS A 164 -10.96 -18.71 9.31
CA LYS A 164 -11.49 -17.95 10.46
C LYS A 164 -11.59 -18.81 11.72
N ASN A 165 -12.12 -20.03 11.62
CA ASN A 165 -12.25 -20.94 12.76
C ASN A 165 -10.88 -21.31 13.36
N ILE A 166 -9.85 -21.50 12.52
CA ILE A 166 -8.48 -21.76 12.99
C ILE A 166 -7.93 -20.54 13.73
N VAL A 167 -8.11 -19.34 13.18
CA VAL A 167 -7.67 -18.09 13.81
C VAL A 167 -8.38 -17.88 15.15
N GLU A 168 -9.68 -18.14 15.24
CA GLU A 168 -10.44 -18.03 16.49
C GLU A 168 -9.94 -19.00 17.57
N LYS A 169 -9.63 -20.25 17.21
CA LYS A 169 -9.00 -21.21 18.15
C LYS A 169 -7.64 -20.71 18.63
N ASN A 170 -6.80 -20.21 17.73
CA ASN A 170 -5.50 -19.68 18.10
C ASN A 170 -5.63 -18.47 19.02
N LEU A 171 -6.56 -17.55 18.74
CA LEU A 171 -6.87 -16.40 19.58
C LEU A 171 -7.31 -16.84 20.98
N MET A 172 -8.20 -17.84 21.09
CA MET A 172 -8.64 -18.38 22.37
C MET A 172 -7.47 -18.96 23.17
N THR A 173 -6.57 -19.71 22.54
CA THR A 173 -5.38 -20.26 23.24
C THR A 173 -4.41 -19.17 23.67
N ALA A 174 -4.24 -18.10 22.87
CA ALA A 174 -3.44 -16.95 23.24
C ALA A 174 -4.05 -16.19 24.43
N GLN A 175 -5.38 -16.04 24.45
CA GLN A 175 -6.10 -15.41 25.55
C GLN A 175 -5.91 -16.18 26.86
N LEU A 176 -6.04 -17.52 26.84
CA LEU A 176 -5.78 -18.36 28.01
C LEU A 176 -4.35 -18.18 28.55
N LYS A 177 -3.35 -18.09 27.67
CA LYS A 177 -1.95 -17.84 28.08
C LYS A 177 -1.78 -16.47 28.72
N ILE A 178 -2.45 -15.44 28.19
CA ILE A 178 -2.43 -14.10 28.77
C ILE A 178 -3.04 -14.13 30.17
N ASP A 179 -4.19 -14.78 30.34
CA ASP A 179 -4.86 -14.87 31.64
C ASP A 179 -4.00 -15.63 32.67
N ASP A 180 -3.31 -16.70 32.26
CA ASP A 180 -2.38 -17.44 33.11
C ASP A 180 -1.15 -16.60 33.50
N LEU A 181 -0.58 -15.85 32.55
CA LEU A 181 0.51 -14.92 32.83
C LEU A 181 0.08 -13.80 33.76
N GLN A 182 -1.12 -13.25 33.59
CA GLN A 182 -1.68 -12.24 34.49
C GLN A 182 -1.84 -12.78 35.91
N LYS A 183 -2.37 -14.01 36.06
CA LYS A 183 -2.43 -14.68 37.37
C LYS A 183 -1.05 -14.86 37.99
N ASN A 184 -0.05 -15.22 37.19
CA ASN A 184 1.32 -15.40 37.68
C ASN A 184 1.96 -14.07 38.08
N ILE A 185 1.74 -12.99 37.32
CA ILE A 185 2.18 -11.64 37.68
C ILE A 185 1.53 -11.21 38.99
N GLU A 186 0.23 -11.44 39.17
CA GLU A 186 -0.48 -11.08 40.41
C GLU A 186 0.06 -11.87 41.61
N LYS A 187 0.29 -13.18 41.46
CA LYS A 187 0.95 -14.01 42.50
C LYS A 187 2.34 -13.48 42.86
N LEU A 188 3.15 -13.16 41.85
CA LEU A 188 4.48 -12.60 42.07
C LEU A 188 4.40 -11.24 42.76
N LYS A 189 3.49 -10.37 42.35
CA LYS A 189 3.27 -9.05 42.95
C LYS A 189 2.91 -9.15 44.42
N VAL A 190 1.99 -10.04 44.78
CA VAL A 190 1.63 -10.34 46.17
C VAL A 190 2.84 -10.88 46.94
N HIS A 191 3.60 -11.80 46.36
CA HIS A 191 4.81 -12.32 47.00
C HIS A 191 5.87 -11.23 47.23
N TYR A 192 6.06 -10.31 46.28
CA TYR A 192 6.97 -9.17 46.43
C TYR A 192 6.50 -8.19 47.50
N GLN A 193 5.21 -7.86 47.54
CA GLN A 193 4.64 -6.96 48.56
C GLN A 193 4.73 -7.58 49.96
N ASN A 194 4.56 -8.89 50.09
CA ASN A 194 4.57 -9.60 51.36
C ASN A 194 5.98 -9.96 51.87
N ASN A 195 7.04 -9.71 51.09
CA ASN A 195 8.41 -10.10 51.45
C ASN A 195 9.39 -8.90 51.47
N PRO A 196 9.21 -7.94 52.40
CA PRO A 196 10.04 -6.72 52.49
C PRO A 196 11.53 -7.01 52.75
N LYS A 197 11.85 -8.16 53.35
CA LYS A 197 13.24 -8.59 53.63
C LYS A 197 14.08 -8.78 52.35
N SER A 198 13.45 -9.20 51.23
CA SER A 198 14.13 -9.35 49.93
C SER A 198 14.43 -8.00 49.26
N VAL A 199 13.57 -7.01 49.47
CA VAL A 199 13.76 -5.64 48.96
C VAL A 199 14.85 -4.92 49.74
N GLU A 200 14.86 -5.04 51.07
CA GLU A 200 15.94 -4.54 51.92
C GLU A 200 17.29 -5.16 51.57
N THR A 201 17.37 -6.49 51.42
CA THR A 201 18.64 -7.14 51.04
C THR A 201 19.12 -6.71 49.66
N LYS A 202 18.24 -6.54 48.67
CA LYS A 202 18.63 -6.04 47.34
C LYS A 202 19.13 -4.60 47.40
N ASN A 203 18.47 -3.72 48.13
CA ASN A 203 18.90 -2.33 48.29
C ASN A 203 20.22 -2.23 49.06
N VAL A 204 20.44 -3.07 50.08
CA VAL A 204 21.71 -3.18 50.80
C VAL A 204 22.82 -3.68 49.88
N LEU A 205 22.56 -4.70 49.05
CA LEU A 205 23.55 -5.18 48.07
C LEU A 205 23.87 -4.12 47.02
N LEU A 206 22.87 -3.37 46.54
CA LEU A 206 23.08 -2.27 45.60
C LEU A 206 23.97 -1.16 46.21
N SER A 207 23.72 -0.83 47.47
CA SER A 207 24.52 0.15 48.22
C SER A 207 25.96 -0.33 48.43
N LYS A 208 26.17 -1.62 48.71
CA LYS A 208 27.50 -2.24 48.81
C LYS A 208 28.24 -2.23 47.47
N LEU A 209 27.56 -2.54 46.37
CA LEU A 209 28.12 -2.49 45.01
C LEU A 209 28.56 -1.06 44.64
N GLN A 210 27.75 -0.06 44.97
CA GLN A 210 28.11 1.35 44.81
C GLN A 210 29.33 1.74 45.65
N GLN A 211 29.42 1.25 46.90
CA GLN A 211 30.60 1.47 47.75
C GLN A 211 31.87 0.83 47.18
N GLU A 212 31.79 -0.41 46.69
CA GLU A 212 32.92 -1.08 46.05
C GLU A 212 33.36 -0.35 44.78
N GLU A 213 32.44 0.18 43.98
CA GLU A 213 32.79 0.93 42.77
C GLU A 213 33.56 2.23 43.09
N ILE A 214 33.14 2.93 44.16
CA ILE A 214 33.85 4.11 44.67
C ILE A 214 35.24 3.70 45.19
N HIS A 215 35.33 2.57 45.88
CA HIS A 215 36.59 2.03 46.38
C HIS A 215 37.56 1.71 45.24
N CYS A 216 37.12 0.99 44.20
CA CYS A 216 37.95 0.70 43.02
C CYS A 216 38.45 1.98 42.34
N LYS A 217 37.59 2.99 42.15
CA LYS A 217 37.99 4.28 41.58
C LYS A 217 39.03 5.01 42.43
N PHE A 218 38.95 4.89 43.76
CA PHE A 218 39.95 5.46 44.68
C PHE A 218 41.30 4.75 44.54
N TYR A 219 41.32 3.42 44.51
CA TYR A 219 42.55 2.65 44.36
C TYR A 219 43.21 2.83 42.99
N ASP A 220 42.43 2.95 41.90
CA ASP A 220 42.96 3.30 40.58
C ASP A 220 43.64 4.68 40.58
N LYS A 221 43.05 5.65 41.28
CA LYS A 221 43.63 6.99 41.41
C LYS A 221 44.90 6.96 42.24
N LEU A 222 44.94 6.15 43.29
CA LEU A 222 46.13 5.93 44.12
C LEU A 222 47.26 5.28 43.31
N ALA A 223 46.96 4.22 42.55
CA ALA A 223 47.92 3.54 41.69
C ALA A 223 48.52 4.48 40.61
N ARG A 224 47.71 5.37 40.03
CA ARG A 224 48.20 6.42 39.12
C ARG A 224 49.15 7.39 39.83
N HIS A 225 48.82 7.78 41.06
CA HIS A 225 49.67 8.66 41.86
C HIS A 225 51.01 7.99 42.22
N ASP A 226 51.00 6.72 42.60
CA ASP A 226 52.21 5.95 42.91
C ASP A 226 53.09 5.78 41.66
N SER A 227 52.48 5.47 40.51
CA SER A 227 53.19 5.41 39.23
C SER A 227 53.85 6.75 38.86
N MET A 228 53.13 7.87 39.06
CA MET A 228 53.69 9.21 38.83
C MET A 228 54.81 9.53 39.83
N THR A 229 54.66 9.12 41.09
CA THR A 229 55.67 9.30 42.14
C THR A 229 56.95 8.54 41.78
N ILE A 230 56.82 7.28 41.35
CA ILE A 230 57.96 6.46 40.89
C ILE A 230 58.62 7.11 39.67
N ALA A 231 57.84 7.59 38.70
CA ALA A 231 58.39 8.26 37.52
C ALA A 231 59.17 9.53 37.88
N LEU A 232 58.64 10.35 38.78
CA LEU A 232 59.33 11.55 39.28
C LEU A 232 60.59 11.20 40.08
N GLN A 233 60.53 10.17 40.94
CA GLN A 233 61.69 9.69 41.69
C GLN A 233 62.78 9.16 40.75
N SER A 234 62.41 8.37 39.73
CA SER A 234 63.34 7.88 38.71
C SER A 234 64.02 9.03 37.96
N LYS A 235 63.24 10.05 37.57
CA LYS A 235 63.79 11.23 36.89
C LYS A 235 64.74 12.03 37.77
N LEU A 236 64.45 12.12 39.07
CA LEU A 236 65.30 12.81 40.03
C LEU A 236 66.65 12.07 40.18
N VAL A 237 66.63 10.73 40.22
CA VAL A 237 67.86 9.92 40.25
C VAL A 237 68.69 10.11 38.98
N GLU A 238 68.07 10.09 37.80
CA GLU A 238 68.77 10.37 36.53
C GLU A 238 69.48 11.73 36.54
N LEU A 239 68.80 12.79 37.01
CA LEU A 239 69.39 14.13 37.11
C LEU A 239 70.52 14.20 38.15
N LEU A 240 70.42 13.47 39.25
CA LEU A 240 71.50 13.37 40.24
C LEU A 240 72.74 12.69 39.65
N ASP A 241 72.57 11.63 38.87
CA ASP A 241 73.67 10.95 38.17
C ASP A 241 74.34 11.88 37.15
N GLU A 242 73.55 12.67 36.41
CA GLU A 242 74.07 13.69 35.48
C GLU A 242 74.87 14.78 36.21
N ILE A 243 74.36 15.29 37.34
CA ILE A 243 75.06 16.27 38.17
C ILE A 243 76.38 15.68 38.70
N SER A 244 76.38 14.42 39.15
CA SER A 244 77.60 13.73 39.61
C SER A 244 78.63 13.67 38.49
N LYS A 245 78.25 13.23 37.29
CA LYS A 245 79.15 13.19 36.12
C LYS A 245 79.71 14.57 35.78
N LYS A 246 78.88 15.62 35.78
CA LYS A 246 79.33 16.99 35.53
C LYS A 246 80.23 17.53 36.64
N ASN A 247 80.00 17.12 37.88
CA ASN A 247 80.88 17.46 38.99
C ASN A 247 82.26 16.82 38.82
N ASP A 248 82.32 15.54 38.43
CA ASP A 248 83.59 14.84 38.15
C ASP A 248 84.35 15.48 36.97
N GLU A 249 83.66 15.82 35.88
CA GLU A 249 84.22 16.60 34.77
C GLU A 249 84.81 17.94 35.26
N CYS A 250 84.09 18.65 36.13
CA CYS A 250 84.54 19.93 36.69
C CYS A 250 85.79 19.78 37.56
N ILE A 251 85.88 18.69 38.34
CA ILE A 251 87.07 18.35 39.14
C ILE A 251 88.27 18.12 38.23
N HIS A 252 88.13 17.31 37.17
CA HIS A 252 89.20 17.07 36.20
C HIS A 252 89.66 18.36 35.51
N LEU A 253 88.73 19.19 35.02
CA LEU A 253 89.08 20.48 34.41
C LEU A 253 89.79 21.43 35.39
N LYS A 254 89.45 21.41 36.68
CA LYS A 254 90.16 22.20 37.70
C LYS A 254 91.60 21.70 37.90
N GLU A 255 91.84 20.40 37.86
CA GLU A 255 93.19 19.83 37.95
C GLU A 255 94.05 20.19 36.74
N ASP A 256 93.49 20.09 35.54
CA ASP A 256 94.21 20.47 34.33
C ASP A 256 94.48 21.97 34.28
N ASN A 257 93.53 22.82 34.68
CA ASN A 257 93.77 24.25 34.87
C ASN A 257 94.89 24.53 35.88
N LYS A 258 95.01 23.76 36.97
CA LYS A 258 96.16 23.87 37.90
C LYS A 258 97.47 23.50 37.22
N LYS A 259 97.51 22.45 36.39
CA LYS A 259 98.71 22.05 35.62
C LYS A 259 99.10 23.13 34.62
N ILE A 260 98.14 23.65 33.84
CA ILE A 260 98.35 24.75 32.89
C ILE A 260 98.86 25.99 33.61
N LYS A 261 98.30 26.32 34.79
CA LYS A 261 98.77 27.45 35.59
C LYS A 261 100.22 27.27 36.06
N LYS A 262 100.60 26.07 36.53
CA LYS A 262 101.99 25.74 36.86
C LYS A 262 102.92 25.90 35.64
N MET A 263 102.53 25.36 34.48
CA MET A 263 103.30 25.52 33.24
C MET A 263 103.43 27.00 32.83
N ALA A 264 102.37 27.79 32.95
CA ALA A 264 102.40 29.22 32.65
C ALA A 264 103.33 29.99 33.60
N ASP A 265 103.35 29.62 34.88
CA ASP A 265 104.27 30.19 35.88
C ASP A 265 105.73 29.77 35.62
N GLU A 266 106.00 28.52 35.21
CA GLU A 266 107.33 28.05 34.79
C GLU A 266 107.84 28.77 33.54
N ILE A 267 106.96 28.99 32.54
CA ILE A 267 107.27 29.76 31.33
C ILE A 267 107.61 31.20 31.70
N LYS A 268 106.82 31.86 32.56
CA LYS A 268 107.13 33.20 33.09
C LYS A 268 108.52 33.23 33.75
N LEU A 269 108.86 32.21 34.53
CA LEU A 269 110.17 32.11 35.18
C LEU A 269 111.32 31.99 34.16
N LYS A 270 111.18 31.14 33.14
CA LYS A 270 112.18 30.96 32.06
C LYS A 270 112.39 32.25 31.25
N PHE A 271 111.33 32.98 30.93
CA PHE A 271 111.44 34.28 30.24
C PHE A 271 112.04 35.38 31.12
N SER A 272 111.91 35.29 32.44
CA SER A 272 112.54 36.23 33.38
C SER A 272 114.04 35.97 33.57
N VAL A 273 114.53 34.75 33.33
CA VAL A 273 115.96 34.37 33.41
C VAL A 273 116.72 34.73 32.12
N HIS A 274 116.06 34.74 30.96
CA HIS A 274 116.67 35.14 29.67
C HIS A 274 116.73 36.66 29.43
N ARG A 275 116.28 37.49 30.38
CA ARG A 275 116.31 38.97 30.29
C ARG A 275 117.39 39.64 31.16
N LYS A 276 118.29 38.87 31.75
CA LYS A 276 119.54 39.34 32.38
C LYS A 276 120.71 38.92 31.51
#